data_AF-A0A1U9JJI8-F1
#
_entry.id   AF-A0A1U9JJI8-F1
#
_cell.length_a   1.000
_cell.length_b   1.000
_cell.length_c   1.000
_cell.angle_alpha   90.00
_cell.angle_beta   90.00
_cell.angle_gamma   90.00
#
_symmetry.space_group_name_H-M   'P 1'
#
loop_
_entity.id
_entity.type
_entity.pdbx_description
1 polymer ?
#
loop_
_entity_poly.entity_id
_entity_poly.type
_entity_poly.pdbx_seq_one_letter_code
_entity_poly.pdbx_strand_id
1 'polypeptide(L)'
;MFFVGQIAVNIALNIDIDTARGAREGLPRLLEVLQQHHAQATVCIHLGRDAGAPRLEGASWRLRGRWYGWGSLLRGRLWPGEALGPYAAPSCLAAARQAGCETGLRLAASRAWRGELPATGLKQRLSRFRQLTGLQPDSPLVVSLPQGCASWPLLRLAQQCGISLLTGVAGQAPFMPVYRAEQVEVAVAPITLPSLWQARGKDAQPGDDAVAALLAHTEPSSATGQLYCASAELEGGPWLAQFDQLLAGWRAQGHQLMGLTDWLNQAPALPHHAWEMHGPRHAARQGTALFQLAADTAD
;
A
#
# COMPACT_ATOMS: atom_id res chain seq x y z
N MET A 1 0.43 42.03 5.69
CA MET A 1 1.29 40.85 5.43
C MET A 1 0.41 39.63 5.66
N PHE A 2 -0.27 39.15 4.63
CA PHE A 2 -1.08 37.94 4.73
C PHE A 2 -0.11 36.78 4.86
N PHE A 3 -0.05 36.14 6.03
CA PHE A 3 0.51 34.81 6.14
C PHE A 3 -0.37 33.91 5.27
N VAL A 4 0.10 33.60 4.05
CA VAL A 4 -0.37 32.43 3.34
C VAL A 4 0.07 31.27 4.22
N GLY A 5 -0.84 30.82 5.08
CA GLY A 5 -0.60 29.63 5.89
C GLY A 5 -0.23 28.52 4.92
N GLN A 6 0.96 27.94 5.09
CA GLN A 6 1.29 26.68 4.45
C GLN A 6 0.12 25.74 4.75
N ILE A 7 -0.64 25.39 3.72
CA ILE A 7 -1.65 24.34 3.83
C ILE A 7 -0.82 23.09 4.12
N ALA A 8 -0.87 22.59 5.36
CA ALA A 8 -0.20 21.36 5.71
C ALA A 8 -0.79 20.26 4.83
N VAL A 9 -0.03 19.80 3.83
CA VAL A 9 -0.49 18.72 2.95
C VAL A 9 -0.25 17.40 3.66
N ASN A 10 -1.28 16.57 3.69
CA ASN A 10 -1.24 15.29 4.36
C ASN A 10 -0.71 14.20 3.43
N ILE A 11 0.22 13.39 3.94
CA ILE A 11 0.69 12.18 3.28
C ILE A 11 0.09 10.99 4.02
N ALA A 12 -0.73 10.22 3.30
CA ALA A 12 -1.21 8.94 3.78
C ALA A 12 -0.13 7.87 3.63
N LEU A 13 0.02 7.04 4.65
CA LEU A 13 0.94 5.91 4.66
C LEU A 13 0.14 4.60 4.67
N ASN A 14 0.39 3.73 3.70
CA ASN A 14 -0.10 2.36 3.69
C ASN A 14 1.10 1.39 3.80
N ILE A 15 1.02 0.38 4.65
CA ILE A 15 2.04 -0.66 4.80
C ILE A 15 1.41 -1.99 4.39
N ASP A 16 1.86 -2.55 3.27
CA ASP A 16 1.45 -3.88 2.82
C ASP A 16 2.39 -4.97 3.35
N ILE A 17 1.79 -6.08 3.82
CA ILE A 17 2.50 -7.26 4.30
C ILE A 17 2.11 -8.46 3.44
N ASP A 18 3.07 -8.98 2.67
CA ASP A 18 2.87 -10.08 1.72
C ASP A 18 3.51 -11.41 2.17
N THR A 19 4.41 -11.39 3.16
CA THR A 19 5.20 -12.56 3.55
C THR A 19 5.31 -12.74 5.07
N ALA A 20 5.60 -13.97 5.51
CA ALA A 20 5.80 -14.26 6.94
C ALA A 20 7.02 -13.52 7.51
N ARG A 21 8.03 -13.28 6.67
CA ARG A 21 9.22 -12.52 7.05
C ARG A 21 8.88 -11.04 7.25
N GLY A 22 8.16 -10.43 6.30
CA GLY A 22 7.69 -9.05 6.43
C GLY A 22 6.84 -8.87 7.69
N ALA A 23 5.95 -9.82 7.98
CA ALA A 23 5.14 -9.82 9.20
C ALA A 23 5.96 -9.88 10.49
N ARG A 24 6.98 -10.75 10.57
CA ARG A 24 7.75 -11.00 11.81
C ARG A 24 8.90 -10.02 12.04
N GLU A 25 9.60 -9.64 10.99
CA GLU A 25 10.82 -8.84 11.08
C GLU A 25 10.57 -7.39 10.64
N GLY A 26 9.82 -7.22 9.55
CA GLY A 26 9.65 -5.92 8.88
C GLY A 26 8.67 -4.99 9.59
N LEU A 27 7.47 -5.50 9.89
CA LEU A 27 6.42 -4.70 10.52
C LEU A 27 6.87 -4.12 11.88
N PRO A 28 7.44 -4.87 12.83
CA PRO A 28 7.84 -4.29 14.12
C PRO A 28 8.79 -3.10 13.97
N ARG A 29 9.79 -3.21 13.08
CA ARG A 29 10.75 -2.13 12.80
C ARG A 29 10.08 -0.90 12.17
N LEU A 30 9.13 -1.12 11.26
CA LEU A 30 8.36 -0.03 10.68
C LEU A 30 7.51 0.69 11.73
N LEU A 31 6.88 -0.06 12.65
CA LEU A 31 6.09 0.53 13.73
C LEU A 31 6.97 1.35 14.69
N GLU A 32 8.17 0.88 15.01
CA GLU A 32 9.15 1.63 15.81
C GLU A 32 9.51 2.96 15.14
N VAL A 33 9.83 2.94 13.84
CA VAL A 33 10.17 4.14 13.06
C VAL A 33 8.96 5.09 12.97
N LEU A 34 7.76 4.59 12.72
CA LEU A 34 6.54 5.41 12.71
C LEU A 34 6.31 6.12 14.06
N GLN A 35 6.49 5.40 15.16
CA GLN A 35 6.33 5.97 16.51
C GLN A 35 7.36 7.07 16.80
N GLN A 36 8.61 6.88 16.38
CA GLN A 36 9.68 7.89 16.53
C GLN A 36 9.32 9.21 15.82
N HIS A 37 8.63 9.14 14.69
CA HIS A 37 8.22 10.31 13.91
C HIS A 37 6.80 10.81 14.22
N HIS A 38 6.13 10.23 15.21
CA HIS A 38 4.72 10.50 15.51
C HIS A 38 3.82 10.38 14.27
N ALA A 39 4.12 9.40 13.42
CA ALA A 39 3.40 9.12 12.20
C ALA A 39 2.37 8.00 12.42
N GLN A 40 1.25 8.08 11.72
CA GLN A 40 0.29 6.98 11.63
C GLN A 40 0.27 6.40 10.22
N ALA A 41 -0.13 5.13 10.12
CA ALA A 41 -0.25 4.42 8.86
C ALA A 41 -1.42 3.44 8.90
N THR A 42 -1.82 2.96 7.73
CA THR A 42 -2.74 1.82 7.59
C THR A 42 -1.94 0.56 7.30
N VAL A 43 -1.98 -0.41 8.21
CA VAL A 43 -1.27 -1.69 8.07
C VAL A 43 -2.19 -2.74 7.46
N CYS A 44 -1.87 -3.19 6.25
CA CYS A 44 -2.63 -4.17 5.49
C CYS A 44 -1.93 -5.54 5.45
N ILE A 45 -2.56 -6.57 5.99
CA ILE A 45 -2.06 -7.96 5.95
C ILE A 45 -3.06 -8.92 5.33
N HIS A 46 -2.59 -9.95 4.62
CA HIS A 46 -3.46 -10.95 4.01
C HIS A 46 -3.68 -12.16 4.92
N LEU A 47 -4.87 -12.74 4.86
CA LEU A 47 -5.22 -13.93 5.65
C LEU A 47 -4.90 -15.27 4.96
N GLY A 48 -4.28 -15.22 3.78
CA GLY A 48 -3.86 -16.39 3.01
C GLY A 48 -2.55 -17.03 3.50
N ARG A 49 -1.99 -17.90 2.66
CA ARG A 49 -0.64 -18.43 2.84
C ARG A 49 0.38 -17.53 2.16
N ASP A 50 1.56 -17.43 2.75
CA ASP A 50 2.73 -16.77 2.17
C ASP A 50 3.04 -17.40 0.79
N ALA A 51 2.74 -16.67 -0.28
CA ALA A 51 3.00 -17.15 -1.64
C ALA A 51 4.45 -16.90 -2.08
N GLY A 52 5.30 -16.41 -1.18
CA GLY A 52 6.61 -15.87 -1.44
C GLY A 52 6.56 -14.48 -2.04
N ALA A 53 7.71 -13.81 -2.04
CA ALA A 53 7.83 -12.41 -2.42
C ALA A 53 7.17 -12.09 -3.79
N PRO A 54 6.41 -10.98 -3.88
CA PRO A 54 5.72 -10.58 -5.10
C PRO A 54 6.71 -10.38 -6.25
N ARG A 55 6.23 -10.59 -7.48
CA ARG A 55 7.02 -10.25 -8.67
C ARG A 55 7.07 -8.74 -8.77
N LEU A 56 8.28 -8.19 -8.70
CA LEU A 56 8.55 -6.79 -9.02
C LEU A 56 8.96 -6.74 -10.49
N GLU A 57 8.21 -6.00 -11.30
CA GLU A 57 8.56 -5.82 -12.71
C GLU A 57 9.89 -5.10 -12.83
N GLY A 58 10.81 -5.68 -13.60
CA GLY A 58 12.13 -5.11 -13.86
C GLY A 58 13.22 -5.48 -12.85
N ALA A 59 12.91 -5.87 -11.62
CA ALA A 59 13.94 -6.30 -10.66
C ALA A 59 14.48 -7.70 -10.99
N SER A 60 15.81 -7.85 -11.04
CA SER A 60 16.45 -9.14 -11.31
C SER A 60 16.18 -10.17 -10.19
N TRP A 61 16.21 -11.46 -10.55
CA TRP A 61 16.05 -12.56 -9.58
C TRP A 61 17.07 -12.50 -8.44
N ARG A 62 18.32 -12.12 -8.73
CA ARG A 62 19.39 -11.96 -7.74
C ARG A 62 19.11 -10.80 -6.79
N LEU A 63 18.63 -9.68 -7.32
CA LEU A 63 18.31 -8.49 -6.54
C LEU A 63 17.15 -8.77 -5.57
N ARG A 64 16.08 -9.39 -6.06
CA ARG A 64 14.97 -9.85 -5.22
C ARG A 64 15.46 -10.86 -4.17
N GLY A 65 16.43 -11.72 -4.54
CA GLY A 65 17.19 -12.62 -3.65
C GLY A 65 17.73 -11.92 -2.43
N ARG A 66 18.37 -10.77 -2.65
CA ARG A 66 18.99 -9.94 -1.63
C ARG A 66 17.96 -9.19 -0.78
N TRP A 67 16.92 -8.63 -1.40
CA TRP A 67 15.92 -7.85 -0.68
C TRP A 67 15.01 -8.70 0.20
N TYR A 68 14.33 -9.67 -0.40
CA TYR A 68 13.35 -10.48 0.29
C TYR A 68 13.99 -11.65 1.06
N GLY A 69 15.23 -11.99 0.72
CA GLY A 69 15.90 -13.21 1.18
C GLY A 69 15.51 -14.41 0.33
N TRP A 70 16.50 -15.27 0.04
CA TRP A 70 16.32 -16.48 -0.76
C TRP A 70 15.23 -17.41 -0.22
N GLY A 71 15.11 -17.53 1.11
CA GLY A 71 14.07 -18.32 1.74
C GLY A 71 12.65 -17.80 1.42
N SER A 72 12.42 -16.49 1.51
CA SER A 72 11.13 -15.87 1.21
C SER A 72 10.76 -16.01 -0.28
N LEU A 73 11.73 -15.89 -1.17
CA LEU A 73 11.49 -16.04 -2.62
C LEU A 73 11.11 -17.46 -3.05
N LEU A 74 11.70 -18.46 -2.40
CA LEU A 74 11.49 -19.88 -2.69
C LEU A 74 10.26 -20.45 -1.99
N ARG A 75 9.74 -19.80 -0.93
CA ARG A 75 8.44 -20.11 -0.32
C ARG A 75 7.31 -19.94 -1.33
N GLY A 76 6.35 -20.85 -1.31
CA GLY A 76 5.26 -20.96 -2.28
C GLY A 76 5.65 -21.53 -3.65
N ARG A 77 6.96 -21.71 -3.93
CA ARG A 77 7.47 -22.33 -5.17
C ARG A 77 8.05 -23.72 -4.92
N LEU A 78 8.97 -23.83 -3.96
CA LEU A 78 9.65 -25.07 -3.60
C LEU A 78 9.20 -25.60 -2.23
N TRP A 79 8.82 -24.69 -1.31
CA TRP A 79 8.27 -25.04 -0.01
C TRP A 79 6.85 -24.53 0.17
N PRO A 80 5.99 -25.24 0.90
CA PRO A 80 4.67 -24.73 1.27
C PRO A 80 4.83 -23.43 2.07
N GLY A 81 4.16 -22.38 1.62
CA GLY A 81 4.09 -21.10 2.31
C GLY A 81 3.49 -21.21 3.70
N GLU A 82 3.91 -20.37 4.64
CA GLU A 82 3.32 -20.33 5.98
C GLU A 82 1.91 -19.74 5.94
N ALA A 83 0.99 -20.21 6.78
CA ALA A 83 -0.35 -19.65 6.86
C ALA A 83 -0.34 -18.35 7.69
N LEU A 84 -0.42 -17.19 7.04
CA LEU A 84 -0.38 -15.91 7.75
C LEU A 84 -1.65 -15.69 8.58
N GLY A 85 -2.82 -16.06 8.05
CA GLY A 85 -4.11 -15.82 8.72
C GLY A 85 -4.22 -16.33 10.17
N PRO A 86 -3.87 -17.58 10.49
CA PRO A 86 -3.91 -18.08 11.87
C PRO A 86 -2.69 -17.70 12.72
N TYR A 87 -1.51 -17.46 12.14
CA TYR A 87 -0.26 -17.34 12.90
C TYR A 87 0.33 -15.92 12.95
N ALA A 88 0.34 -15.19 11.83
CA ALA A 88 0.99 -13.89 11.74
C ALA A 88 -0.01 -12.72 11.80
N ALA A 89 -1.19 -12.88 11.19
CA ALA A 89 -2.19 -11.82 11.13
C ALA A 89 -2.67 -11.35 12.51
N PRO A 90 -2.99 -12.21 13.50
CA PRO A 90 -3.45 -11.75 14.80
C PRO A 90 -2.42 -10.87 15.52
N SER A 91 -1.15 -11.29 15.52
CA SER A 91 -0.08 -10.55 16.20
C SER A 91 0.26 -9.25 15.46
N CYS A 92 0.28 -9.24 14.12
CA CYS A 92 0.50 -8.03 13.34
C CYS A 92 -0.60 -6.99 13.54
N LEU A 93 -1.87 -7.41 13.53
CA LEU A 93 -3.01 -6.53 13.73
C LEU A 93 -3.03 -5.98 15.16
N ALA A 94 -2.69 -6.80 16.16
CA ALA A 94 -2.55 -6.34 17.53
C ALA A 94 -1.41 -5.32 17.70
N ALA A 95 -0.24 -5.57 17.08
CA ALA A 95 0.89 -4.65 17.12
C ALA A 95 0.58 -3.31 16.43
N ALA A 96 -0.05 -3.33 15.26
CA ALA A 96 -0.49 -2.13 14.56
C ALA A 96 -1.46 -1.30 15.43
N ARG A 97 -2.45 -1.95 16.06
CA ARG A 97 -3.39 -1.28 16.96
C ARG A 97 -2.70 -0.68 18.19
N GLN A 98 -1.74 -1.40 18.79
CA GLN A 98 -0.97 -0.89 19.93
C GLN A 98 -0.13 0.33 19.56
N ALA A 99 0.36 0.38 18.33
CA ALA A 99 1.08 1.54 17.78
C ALA A 99 0.16 2.68 17.32
N GLY A 100 -1.16 2.57 17.50
CA GLY A 100 -2.12 3.58 17.04
C GLY A 100 -2.31 3.63 15.52
N CYS A 101 -1.87 2.61 14.79
CA CYS A 101 -2.06 2.51 13.35
C CYS A 101 -3.44 1.91 13.02
N GLU A 102 -3.98 2.31 11.87
CA GLU A 102 -5.18 1.71 11.29
C GLU A 102 -4.86 0.30 10.77
N THR A 103 -5.83 -0.61 10.80
CA THR A 103 -5.68 -1.96 10.24
C THR A 103 -6.54 -2.14 9.00
N GLY A 104 -5.94 -2.65 7.92
CA GLY A 104 -6.63 -3.01 6.68
C GLY A 104 -6.40 -4.46 6.26
N LEU A 105 -7.17 -4.92 5.28
CA LEU A 105 -7.01 -6.25 4.69
C LEU A 105 -6.25 -6.15 3.36
N ARG A 106 -5.12 -6.84 3.26
CA ARG A 106 -4.44 -7.07 1.98
C ARG A 106 -5.07 -8.27 1.27
N LEU A 107 -5.47 -8.13 0.00
CA LEU A 107 -5.85 -9.29 -0.80
C LEU A 107 -4.59 -10.05 -1.23
N ALA A 108 -4.63 -11.39 -1.15
CA ALA A 108 -3.45 -12.21 -1.42
C ALA A 108 -3.08 -12.21 -2.92
N ALA A 109 -1.83 -11.85 -3.23
CA ALA A 109 -1.25 -12.04 -4.55
C ALA A 109 -0.93 -13.54 -4.74
N SER A 110 -1.75 -14.28 -5.51
CA SER A 110 -1.37 -15.66 -5.85
C SER A 110 -0.35 -15.68 -6.99
N ARG A 111 0.66 -16.56 -6.94
CA ARG A 111 1.59 -16.77 -8.08
C ARG A 111 0.91 -17.36 -9.32
N ALA A 112 -0.24 -18.01 -9.16
CA ALA A 112 -1.05 -18.62 -10.21
C ALA A 112 -2.00 -17.63 -10.91
N TRP A 113 -1.91 -16.36 -10.53
CA TRP A 113 -2.86 -15.34 -10.93
C TRP A 113 -2.73 -14.97 -12.41
N ARG A 114 -3.85 -15.07 -13.12
CA ARG A 114 -3.95 -14.98 -14.59
C ARG A 114 -4.81 -13.82 -15.10
N GLY A 115 -5.12 -12.82 -14.27
CA GLY A 115 -5.89 -11.67 -14.77
C GLY A 115 -6.90 -11.07 -13.81
N GLU A 116 -7.47 -11.90 -12.94
CA GLU A 116 -8.62 -11.51 -12.14
C GLU A 116 -8.42 -11.95 -10.70
N LEU A 117 -8.54 -11.01 -9.75
CA LEU A 117 -8.68 -11.36 -8.34
C LEU A 117 -10.05 -12.05 -8.20
N PRO A 118 -10.08 -13.34 -7.84
CA PRO A 118 -11.34 -14.02 -7.71
C PRO A 118 -12.09 -13.40 -6.52
N ALA A 119 -13.29 -12.89 -6.80
CA ALA A 119 -14.22 -12.41 -5.78
C ALA A 119 -14.62 -13.53 -4.81
N THR A 120 -14.40 -14.79 -5.18
CA THR A 120 -14.68 -15.95 -4.35
C THR A 120 -13.92 -15.90 -3.02
N GLY A 121 -14.66 -16.18 -1.95
CA GLY A 121 -14.14 -16.14 -0.59
C GLY A 121 -13.86 -14.75 -0.02
N LEU A 122 -14.14 -13.65 -0.73
CA LEU A 122 -13.94 -12.29 -0.18
C LEU A 122 -14.80 -12.10 1.07
N LYS A 123 -16.11 -12.44 1.00
CA LYS A 123 -17.02 -12.37 2.17
C LYS A 123 -16.43 -13.08 3.39
N GLN A 124 -15.96 -14.32 3.22
CA GLN A 124 -15.36 -15.11 4.30
C GLN A 124 -14.07 -14.47 4.85
N ARG A 125 -13.21 -13.95 3.96
CA ARG A 125 -11.98 -13.24 4.37
C ARG A 125 -12.31 -11.98 5.16
N LEU A 126 -13.29 -11.21 4.73
CA LEU A 126 -13.75 -10.00 5.42
C LEU A 126 -14.36 -10.33 6.78
N SER A 127 -15.23 -11.34 6.85
CA SER A 127 -15.80 -11.81 8.12
C SER A 127 -14.70 -12.24 9.09
N ARG A 128 -13.71 -13.01 8.61
CA ARG A 128 -12.57 -13.41 9.43
C ARG A 128 -11.70 -12.22 9.86
N PHE A 129 -11.48 -11.26 8.97
CA PHE A 129 -10.74 -10.04 9.29
C PHE A 129 -11.44 -9.26 10.41
N ARG A 130 -12.75 -9.03 10.30
CA ARG A 130 -13.57 -8.38 11.34
C ARG A 130 -13.51 -9.13 12.68
N GLN A 131 -13.53 -10.45 12.66
CA GLN A 131 -13.36 -11.26 13.87
C GLN A 131 -11.99 -11.07 14.52
N LEU A 132 -10.92 -10.97 13.73
CA LEU A 132 -9.57 -10.77 14.24
C LEU A 132 -9.33 -9.37 14.78
N THR A 133 -9.90 -8.35 14.15
CA THR A 133 -9.73 -6.94 14.55
C THR A 133 -10.75 -6.48 15.59
N GLY A 134 -11.84 -7.22 15.78
CA GLY A 134 -12.97 -6.81 16.61
C GLY A 134 -13.72 -5.59 16.07
N LEU A 135 -13.60 -5.32 14.76
CA LEU A 135 -14.28 -4.20 14.11
C LEU A 135 -15.80 -4.41 14.13
N GLN A 136 -16.53 -3.33 14.40
CA GLN A 136 -17.99 -3.36 14.31
C GLN A 136 -18.42 -3.52 12.83
N PRO A 137 -19.64 -4.03 12.57
CA PRO A 137 -20.13 -4.24 11.22
C PRO A 137 -20.04 -2.99 10.31
N ASP A 138 -20.23 -1.80 10.89
CA ASP A 138 -20.27 -0.52 10.19
C ASP A 138 -18.94 0.27 10.27
N SER A 139 -17.91 -0.29 10.90
CA SER A 139 -16.60 0.35 10.94
C SER A 139 -15.98 0.41 9.54
N PRO A 140 -15.27 1.50 9.19
CA PRO A 140 -14.66 1.63 7.88
C PRO A 140 -13.66 0.50 7.64
N LEU A 141 -13.69 -0.03 6.43
CA LEU A 141 -12.86 -1.18 6.06
C LEU A 141 -12.01 -0.82 4.85
N VAL A 142 -10.70 -0.77 5.08
CA VAL A 142 -9.68 -0.55 4.05
C VAL A 142 -9.22 -1.88 3.48
N VAL A 143 -9.19 -1.98 2.15
CA VAL A 143 -8.68 -3.15 1.43
C VAL A 143 -7.62 -2.76 0.41
N SER A 144 -6.44 -3.36 0.54
CA SER A 144 -5.32 -3.16 -0.38
C SER A 144 -5.30 -4.22 -1.48
N LEU A 145 -5.27 -3.78 -2.74
CA LEU A 145 -5.29 -4.61 -3.94
C LEU A 145 -3.86 -4.92 -4.42
N PRO A 146 -3.47 -6.20 -4.57
CA PRO A 146 -2.16 -6.54 -5.08
C PRO A 146 -2.00 -6.11 -6.53
N GLN A 147 -0.89 -5.44 -6.83
CA GLN A 147 -0.53 -4.96 -8.17
C GLN A 147 -1.62 -4.12 -8.84
N GLY A 148 -2.44 -3.40 -8.06
CA GLY A 148 -3.47 -2.50 -8.58
C GLY A 148 -4.59 -3.17 -9.36
N CYS A 149 -4.78 -4.47 -9.20
CA CYS A 149 -5.75 -5.17 -10.01
C CYS A 149 -7.12 -5.12 -9.37
N ALA A 150 -8.05 -4.52 -10.07
CA ALA A 150 -9.46 -4.58 -9.78
C ALA A 150 -10.19 -5.37 -10.87
N SER A 151 -11.31 -5.97 -10.51
CA SER A 151 -12.25 -6.56 -11.47
C SER A 151 -13.65 -6.12 -11.11
N TRP A 152 -14.55 -6.07 -12.10
CA TRP A 152 -15.93 -5.65 -11.87
C TRP A 152 -16.65 -6.49 -10.81
N PRO A 153 -16.57 -7.84 -10.83
CA PRO A 153 -17.14 -8.66 -9.78
C PRO A 153 -16.57 -8.35 -8.39
N LEU A 154 -15.28 -7.99 -8.31
CA LEU A 154 -14.63 -7.63 -7.05
C LEU A 154 -15.19 -6.31 -6.51
N LEU A 155 -15.32 -5.27 -7.35
CA LEU A 155 -15.87 -3.97 -6.93
C LEU A 155 -17.31 -4.11 -6.45
N ARG A 156 -18.15 -4.84 -7.19
CA ARG A 156 -19.54 -5.02 -6.81
C ARG A 156 -19.67 -5.78 -5.50
N LEU A 157 -18.85 -6.81 -5.31
CA LEU A 157 -18.82 -7.56 -4.07
C LEU A 157 -18.25 -6.71 -2.93
N ALA A 158 -17.26 -5.86 -3.18
CA ALA A 158 -16.69 -4.95 -2.20
C ALA A 158 -17.74 -4.00 -1.63
N GLN A 159 -18.54 -3.38 -2.49
CA GLN A 159 -19.67 -2.54 -2.10
C GLN A 159 -20.68 -3.32 -1.25
N GLN A 160 -21.08 -4.52 -1.69
CA GLN A 160 -22.01 -5.36 -0.94
C GLN A 160 -21.50 -5.80 0.45
N CYS A 161 -20.18 -5.84 0.64
CA CYS A 161 -19.57 -6.22 1.91
C CYS A 161 -19.31 -5.01 2.82
N GLY A 162 -19.62 -3.79 2.38
CA GLY A 162 -19.33 -2.56 3.13
C GLY A 162 -17.84 -2.26 3.20
N ILE A 163 -17.07 -2.54 2.14
CA ILE A 163 -15.72 -1.99 2.02
C ILE A 163 -15.84 -0.48 1.79
N SER A 164 -15.15 0.30 2.60
CA SER A 164 -15.19 1.77 2.51
C SER A 164 -14.14 2.29 1.52
N LEU A 165 -12.97 1.65 1.50
CA LEU A 165 -11.82 2.10 0.72
C LEU A 165 -11.06 0.96 0.07
N LEU A 166 -10.74 1.14 -1.22
CA LEU A 166 -9.76 0.34 -1.96
C LEU A 166 -8.48 1.13 -2.20
N THR A 167 -7.34 0.48 -2.01
CA THR A 167 -6.01 1.04 -2.35
C THR A 167 -5.15 0.00 -3.08
N GLY A 168 -3.88 0.31 -3.35
CA GLY A 168 -2.94 -0.57 -4.05
C GLY A 168 -2.93 -0.38 -5.57
N VAL A 169 -3.69 0.59 -6.09
CA VAL A 169 -3.77 0.97 -7.50
C VAL A 169 -2.92 2.21 -7.73
N ALA A 170 -2.27 2.35 -8.89
CA ALA A 170 -1.54 3.58 -9.20
C ALA A 170 -2.47 4.65 -9.77
N GLY A 171 -2.20 5.93 -9.49
CA GLY A 171 -3.01 7.05 -9.96
C GLY A 171 -2.58 8.38 -9.35
N GLN A 172 -3.41 9.42 -9.51
CA GLN A 172 -3.03 10.79 -9.14
C GLN A 172 -3.83 11.37 -7.97
N ALA A 173 -5.10 10.99 -7.82
CA ALA A 173 -5.96 11.52 -6.75
C ALA A 173 -7.09 10.53 -6.41
N PRO A 174 -7.60 10.53 -5.16
CA PRO A 174 -8.76 9.74 -4.77
C PRO A 174 -10.01 10.02 -5.60
N PHE A 175 -10.81 8.98 -5.82
CA PHE A 175 -12.03 9.09 -6.63
C PHE A 175 -13.10 8.06 -6.24
N MET A 176 -14.35 8.34 -6.63
CA MET A 176 -15.43 7.35 -6.65
C MET A 176 -15.48 6.68 -8.03
N PRO A 177 -15.30 5.36 -8.11
CA PRO A 177 -15.21 4.67 -9.39
C PRO A 177 -16.58 4.57 -10.07
N VAL A 178 -16.58 4.91 -11.37
CA VAL A 178 -17.69 4.67 -12.29
C VAL A 178 -17.24 3.60 -13.29
N TYR A 179 -18.01 2.52 -13.39
CA TYR A 179 -17.72 1.45 -14.35
C TYR A 179 -18.98 1.12 -15.14
N ARG A 180 -18.88 1.19 -16.48
CA ARG A 180 -20.02 0.98 -17.40
C ARG A 180 -21.25 1.82 -17.03
N ALA A 181 -21.02 3.10 -16.73
CA ALA A 181 -22.02 4.07 -16.28
C ALA A 181 -22.72 3.74 -14.93
N GLU A 182 -22.22 2.75 -14.18
CA GLU A 182 -22.67 2.46 -12.83
C GLU A 182 -21.69 3.07 -11.82
N GLN A 183 -22.20 3.86 -10.88
CA GLN A 183 -21.45 4.35 -9.73
C GLN A 183 -21.26 3.22 -8.71
N VAL A 184 -20.03 3.09 -8.22
CA VAL A 184 -19.70 2.14 -7.16
C VAL A 184 -19.38 2.94 -5.90
N GLU A 185 -20.13 2.67 -4.82
CA GLU A 185 -20.04 3.34 -3.53
C GLU A 185 -18.86 2.79 -2.69
N VAL A 186 -17.67 2.76 -3.29
CA VAL A 186 -16.43 2.34 -2.65
C VAL A 186 -15.34 3.28 -3.13
N ALA A 187 -14.81 4.12 -2.23
CA ALA A 187 -13.76 5.06 -2.57
C ALA A 187 -12.50 4.31 -3.01
N VAL A 188 -11.74 4.90 -3.93
CA VAL A 188 -10.45 4.39 -4.38
C VAL A 188 -9.38 5.42 -4.06
N ALA A 189 -8.39 5.02 -3.26
CA ALA A 189 -7.20 5.79 -2.95
C ALA A 189 -6.01 5.25 -3.76
N PRO A 190 -5.66 5.90 -4.89
CA PRO A 190 -4.49 5.49 -5.65
C PRO A 190 -3.19 5.86 -4.93
N ILE A 191 -2.18 5.00 -5.10
CA ILE A 191 -0.79 5.28 -4.77
C ILE A 191 -0.32 6.38 -5.71
N THR A 192 0.05 7.53 -5.15
CA THR A 192 0.50 8.71 -5.90
C THR A 192 2.01 8.91 -5.82
N LEU A 193 2.66 8.31 -4.82
CA LEU A 193 4.11 8.38 -4.63
C LEU A 193 4.75 7.02 -4.95
N PRO A 194 5.88 6.99 -5.68
CA PRO A 194 6.61 5.75 -5.88
C PRO A 194 7.18 5.24 -4.56
N SER A 195 7.24 3.92 -4.39
CA SER A 195 8.06 3.33 -3.32
C SER A 195 9.55 3.62 -3.54
N LEU A 196 10.36 3.53 -2.48
CA LEU A 196 11.80 3.86 -2.53
C LEU A 196 12.57 3.13 -3.64
N TRP A 197 12.27 1.85 -3.87
CA TRP A 197 12.91 1.10 -4.95
C TRP A 197 12.39 1.51 -6.35
N GLN A 198 11.12 1.93 -6.47
CA GLN A 198 10.54 2.40 -7.73
C GLN A 198 11.11 3.76 -8.14
N ALA A 199 11.30 4.66 -7.19
CA ALA A 199 11.91 5.98 -7.42
C ALA A 199 13.34 5.87 -8.00
N ARG A 200 14.02 4.75 -7.77
CA ARG A 200 15.37 4.46 -8.28
C ARG A 200 15.41 3.59 -9.53
N GLY A 201 14.41 2.74 -9.71
CA GLY A 201 14.34 1.81 -10.83
C GLY A 201 15.00 0.45 -10.58
N LYS A 202 15.22 -0.28 -11.66
CA LYS A 202 15.31 -1.75 -11.70
C LYS A 202 16.53 -2.37 -11.01
N ASP A 203 17.59 -1.57 -10.80
CA ASP A 203 18.86 -1.99 -10.19
C ASP A 203 19.14 -1.31 -8.84
N ALA A 204 18.11 -0.69 -8.24
CA ALA A 204 18.21 0.07 -7.00
C ALA A 204 18.96 -0.68 -5.89
N GLN A 205 19.82 0.02 -5.15
CA GLN A 205 20.37 -0.44 -3.88
C GLN A 205 19.97 0.55 -2.79
N PRO A 206 19.74 0.09 -1.54
CA PRO A 206 19.64 0.98 -0.41
C PRO A 206 20.95 1.77 -0.27
N GLY A 207 20.87 3.10 -0.15
CA GLY A 207 22.05 3.94 0.04
C GLY A 207 21.84 5.38 -0.37
N ASP A 208 21.36 5.65 -1.59
CA ASP A 208 21.46 6.97 -2.23
C ASP A 208 20.14 7.45 -2.90
N ASP A 209 20.08 8.75 -3.23
CA ASP A 209 19.05 9.73 -3.73
C ASP A 209 17.56 9.39 -3.94
N ALA A 210 17.05 8.23 -3.54
CA ALA A 210 15.62 7.91 -3.61
C ALA A 210 14.80 8.83 -2.69
N VAL A 211 15.34 9.06 -1.49
CA VAL A 211 14.77 9.96 -0.48
C VAL A 211 14.77 11.38 -1.03
N ALA A 212 15.89 11.86 -1.57
CA ALA A 212 15.98 13.21 -2.13
C ALA A 212 14.99 13.44 -3.29
N ALA A 213 14.86 12.48 -4.20
CA ALA A 213 13.90 12.56 -5.31
C ALA A 213 12.45 12.61 -4.81
N LEU A 214 12.10 11.76 -3.83
CA LEU A 214 10.76 11.78 -3.23
C LEU A 214 10.49 13.09 -2.48
N LEU A 215 11.46 13.60 -1.72
CA LEU A 215 11.32 14.87 -1.02
C LEU A 215 11.14 16.04 -2.01
N ALA A 216 11.92 16.09 -3.09
CA ALA A 216 11.74 17.11 -4.12
C ALA A 216 10.35 17.04 -4.77
N HIS A 217 9.80 15.82 -4.94
CA HIS A 217 8.47 15.62 -5.48
C HIS A 217 7.34 16.01 -4.51
N THR A 218 7.57 15.93 -3.20
CA THR A 218 6.58 16.30 -2.17
C THR A 218 6.66 17.77 -1.74
N GLU A 219 7.76 18.45 -2.04
CA GLU A 219 7.96 19.87 -1.78
C GLU A 219 6.89 20.80 -2.42
N PRO A 220 6.44 20.59 -3.67
CA PRO A 220 5.27 21.29 -4.19
C PRO A 220 3.98 20.77 -3.51
N SER A 221 3.28 21.67 -2.82
CA SER A 221 2.01 21.38 -2.15
C SER A 221 0.94 20.86 -3.12
N SER A 222 0.66 19.57 -3.12
CA SER A 222 -0.47 18.98 -3.84
C SER A 222 -1.78 19.25 -3.09
N ALA A 223 -2.76 19.85 -3.76
CA ALA A 223 -4.08 20.15 -3.18
C ALA A 223 -4.89 18.89 -2.82
N THR A 224 -4.56 17.72 -3.41
CA THR A 224 -5.34 16.47 -3.25
C THR A 224 -4.74 15.50 -2.24
N GLY A 225 -3.66 15.87 -1.56
CA GLY A 225 -2.89 14.97 -0.70
C GLY A 225 -2.15 13.89 -1.50
N GLN A 226 -1.29 13.13 -0.81
CA GLN A 226 -0.46 12.10 -1.44
C GLN A 226 -0.54 10.78 -0.65
N LEU A 227 -0.37 9.65 -1.34
CA LEU A 227 -0.34 8.32 -0.75
C LEU A 227 0.99 7.61 -1.09
N TYR A 228 1.73 7.25 -0.05
CA TYR A 228 2.89 6.36 -0.13
C TYR A 228 2.54 4.95 0.36
N CYS A 229 2.86 3.93 -0.42
CA CYS A 229 2.67 2.53 -0.06
C CYS A 229 4.01 1.84 0.18
N ALA A 230 4.32 1.57 1.45
CA ALA A 230 5.48 0.79 1.88
C ALA A 230 5.20 -0.71 1.85
N SER A 231 6.24 -1.51 1.66
CA SER A 231 6.24 -2.96 1.86
C SER A 231 6.99 -3.30 3.15
N ALA A 232 6.37 -4.10 4.01
CA ALA A 232 7.04 -4.55 5.23
C ALA A 232 8.35 -5.33 4.94
N GLU A 233 8.44 -5.99 3.79
CA GLU A 233 9.63 -6.72 3.38
C GLU A 233 10.78 -5.83 2.90
N LEU A 234 10.48 -4.66 2.34
CA LEU A 234 11.48 -3.78 1.73
C LEU A 234 11.81 -2.63 2.66
N GLU A 235 10.85 -1.74 2.92
CA GLU A 235 10.98 -0.62 3.85
C GLU A 235 11.18 -1.09 5.29
N GLY A 236 10.63 -2.24 5.69
CA GLY A 236 10.94 -2.83 7.00
C GLY A 236 12.26 -3.62 7.06
N GLY A 237 12.95 -3.75 5.93
CA GLY A 237 14.17 -4.53 5.79
C GLY A 237 15.31 -3.69 5.22
N PRO A 238 15.76 -3.97 3.98
CA PRO A 238 16.92 -3.32 3.39
C PRO A 238 16.79 -1.79 3.27
N TRP A 239 15.57 -1.24 3.19
CA TRP A 239 15.32 0.19 2.97
C TRP A 239 14.93 0.94 4.25
N LEU A 240 15.07 0.33 5.43
CA LEU A 240 14.60 0.92 6.69
C LEU A 240 15.21 2.28 7.01
N ALA A 241 16.52 2.43 6.80
CA ALA A 241 17.20 3.70 7.04
C ALA A 241 16.70 4.81 6.11
N GLN A 242 16.42 4.49 4.85
CA GLN A 242 15.88 5.45 3.88
C GLN A 242 14.43 5.78 4.19
N PHE A 243 13.64 4.82 4.66
CA PHE A 243 12.27 5.06 5.09
C PHE A 243 12.24 6.00 6.30
N ASP A 244 13.09 5.77 7.30
CA ASP A 244 13.28 6.67 8.45
C ASP A 244 13.63 8.11 8.02
N GLN A 245 14.64 8.26 7.14
CA GLN A 245 15.01 9.56 6.57
C GLN A 245 13.87 10.23 5.80
N LEU A 246 13.06 9.45 5.08
CA LEU A 246 11.93 9.96 4.31
C LEU A 246 10.83 10.50 5.23
N LEU A 247 10.48 9.81 6.32
CA LEU A 247 9.52 10.32 7.29
C LEU A 247 10.03 11.61 7.95
N ALA A 248 11.31 11.65 8.31
CA ALA A 248 11.95 12.85 8.86
C ALA A 248 11.88 14.03 7.87
N GLY A 249 12.18 13.77 6.59
CA GLY A 249 12.13 14.77 5.54
C GLY A 249 10.72 15.30 5.29
N TRP A 250 9.71 14.43 5.21
CA TRP A 250 8.31 14.88 5.07
C TRP A 250 7.84 15.68 6.27
N ARG A 251 8.26 15.29 7.48
CA ARG A 251 7.98 16.07 8.69
C ARG A 251 8.62 17.45 8.64
N ALA A 252 9.86 17.54 8.16
CA ALA A 252 10.58 18.81 7.99
C ALA A 252 9.94 19.70 6.91
N GLN A 253 9.34 19.11 5.87
CA GLN A 253 8.52 19.83 4.88
C GLN A 253 7.15 20.29 5.43
N GLY A 254 6.79 19.90 6.65
CA GLY A 254 5.54 20.28 7.30
C GLY A 254 4.37 19.33 7.04
N HIS A 255 4.59 18.22 6.32
CA HIS A 255 3.54 17.23 6.05
C HIS A 255 3.12 16.50 7.32
N GLN A 256 1.81 16.26 7.48
CA GLN A 256 1.30 15.33 8.48
C GLN A 256 1.21 13.92 7.89
N LEU A 257 1.68 12.94 8.65
CA LEU A 257 1.76 11.54 8.24
C LEU A 257 0.65 10.75 8.94
N MET A 258 -0.29 10.20 8.17
CA MET A 258 -1.54 9.64 8.71
C MET A 258 -2.01 8.37 8.01
N GLY A 259 -3.00 7.72 8.62
CA GLY A 259 -3.71 6.59 8.01
C GLY A 259 -4.61 7.01 6.84
N LEU A 260 -4.98 6.04 6.01
CA LEU A 260 -5.80 6.23 4.82
C LEU A 260 -7.20 6.77 5.12
N THR A 261 -7.86 6.26 6.16
CA THR A 261 -9.22 6.72 6.50
C THR A 261 -9.22 8.18 6.96
N ASP A 262 -8.27 8.57 7.82
CA ASP A 262 -8.14 9.96 8.27
C ASP A 262 -7.78 10.90 7.13
N TRP A 263 -6.95 10.43 6.20
CA TRP A 263 -6.62 11.17 4.99
C TRP A 263 -7.83 11.41 4.10
N LEU A 264 -8.65 10.37 3.83
CA LEU A 264 -9.86 10.51 3.03
C LEU A 264 -10.94 11.36 3.69
N ASN A 265 -11.06 11.30 5.02
CA ASN A 265 -12.00 12.15 5.75
C ASN A 265 -11.67 13.64 5.63
N GLN A 266 -10.42 13.97 5.27
CA GLN A 266 -9.97 15.34 5.03
C GLN A 266 -9.99 15.71 3.54
N ALA A 267 -10.22 14.75 2.65
CA ALA A 267 -10.36 15.03 1.23
C ALA A 267 -11.72 15.71 0.95
N PRO A 268 -11.78 16.66 0.00
CA PRO A 268 -13.05 17.18 -0.48
C PRO A 268 -13.90 16.06 -1.11
N ALA A 269 -15.17 16.36 -1.43
CA ALA A 269 -16.05 15.43 -2.11
C ALA A 269 -15.35 14.76 -3.31
N LEU A 270 -15.26 13.44 -3.24
CA LEU A 270 -14.48 12.66 -4.20
C LEU A 270 -15.09 12.78 -5.61
N PRO A 271 -14.30 13.11 -6.64
CA PRO A 271 -14.80 13.15 -8.00
C PRO A 271 -15.19 11.74 -8.46
N HIS A 272 -16.23 11.66 -9.29
CA HIS A 272 -16.58 10.43 -9.98
C HIS A 272 -15.65 10.26 -11.19
N HIS A 273 -14.96 9.13 -11.28
CA HIS A 273 -14.01 8.87 -12.37
C HIS A 273 -14.27 7.52 -13.03
N ALA A 274 -14.20 7.49 -14.35
CA ALA A 274 -14.31 6.26 -15.12
C ALA A 274 -13.10 5.37 -14.80
N TRP A 275 -13.34 4.19 -14.24
CA TRP A 275 -12.26 3.26 -13.94
C TRP A 275 -12.09 2.24 -15.04
N GLU A 276 -11.04 2.39 -15.85
CA GLU A 276 -10.63 1.37 -16.79
C GLU A 276 -9.88 0.24 -16.06
N MET A 277 -10.57 -0.90 -15.89
CA MET A 277 -9.96 -2.08 -15.28
C MET A 277 -9.12 -2.82 -16.32
N HIS A 278 -7.81 -2.66 -16.21
CA HIS A 278 -6.83 -3.34 -17.06
C HIS A 278 -6.32 -4.63 -16.41
N GLY A 279 -5.85 -5.57 -17.23
CA GLY A 279 -5.23 -6.80 -16.73
C GLY A 279 -3.94 -6.53 -15.91
N PRO A 280 -3.45 -7.51 -15.13
CA PRO A 280 -2.42 -7.29 -14.11
C PRO A 280 -1.08 -6.81 -14.63
N ARG A 281 -0.69 -7.27 -15.82
CA ARG A 281 0.51 -6.78 -16.50
C ARG A 281 0.36 -5.33 -16.93
N HIS A 282 -0.84 -4.91 -17.30
CA HIS A 282 -1.11 -3.52 -17.66
C HIS A 282 -1.14 -2.65 -16.41
N ALA A 283 -1.79 -3.07 -15.33
CA ALA A 283 -1.82 -2.32 -14.07
C ALA A 283 -0.41 -2.14 -13.47
N ALA A 284 0.41 -3.20 -13.44
CA ALA A 284 1.80 -3.12 -12.96
C ALA A 284 2.69 -2.22 -13.84
N ARG A 285 2.53 -2.31 -15.17
CA ARG A 285 3.24 -1.44 -16.12
C ARG A 285 2.78 0.01 -16.04
N GLN A 286 1.49 0.26 -15.90
CA GLN A 286 0.93 1.61 -15.72
C GLN A 286 1.48 2.24 -14.45
N GLY A 287 1.50 1.51 -13.33
CA GLY A 287 2.16 2.00 -12.12
C GLY A 287 3.63 2.33 -12.36
N THR A 288 4.39 1.42 -12.96
CA THR A 288 5.82 1.66 -13.25
C THR A 288 6.01 2.86 -14.19
N ALA A 289 5.22 2.98 -15.26
CA ALA A 289 5.31 4.06 -16.22
C ALA A 289 4.90 5.42 -15.63
N LEU A 290 3.83 5.46 -14.83
CA LEU A 290 3.40 6.66 -14.11
C LEU A 290 4.53 7.20 -13.23
N PHE A 291 5.23 6.31 -12.54
CA PHE A 291 6.32 6.70 -11.66
C PHE A 291 7.66 6.95 -12.37
N GLN A 292 7.88 6.35 -13.55
CA GLN A 292 9.05 6.67 -14.39
C GLN A 292 8.92 8.05 -15.03
N LEU A 293 7.74 8.41 -15.53
CA LEU A 293 7.48 9.75 -16.07
C LEU A 293 7.66 10.86 -15.02
N ALA A 294 7.40 10.57 -13.75
CA ALA A 294 7.62 11.49 -12.65
C ALA A 294 9.11 11.69 -12.30
N ALA A 295 9.98 10.71 -12.60
CA ALA A 295 11.43 10.84 -12.45
C ALA A 295 12.07 11.61 -13.61
N ASP A 296 11.58 11.42 -14.84
CA ASP A 296 12.13 12.08 -16.04
C ASP A 296 11.71 13.56 -16.17
N THR A 297 10.77 14.05 -15.36
CA THR A 297 10.29 15.45 -15.36
C THR A 297 10.99 16.33 -14.32
N ALA A 298 12.00 15.79 -13.61
CA ALA A 298 12.78 16.50 -12.59
C ALA A 298 14.17 16.97 -13.08
N ASP A 299 14.49 16.78 -14.36
CA ASP A 299 15.67 17.33 -15.07
C ASP A 299 15.30 18.57 -15.92
#